data_AF-A0A6L5XCM4-F1
#
_entry.id   AF-A0A6L5XCM4-F1
#
_cell.length_a   1.000
_cell.length_b   1.000
_cell.length_c   1.000
_cell.angle_alpha   90.00
_cell.angle_beta   90.00
_cell.angle_gamma   90.00
#
_symmetry.space_group_name_H-M   'P 1'
#
loop_
_entity.id
_entity.type
_entity.pdbx_description
1 polymer ?
#
loop_
_entity_poly.entity_id
_entity_poly.type
_entity_poly.pdbx_seq_one_letter_code
_entity_poly.pdbx_strand_id
1 'polypeptide(L)'
;MSKEKYNFELRLSYTTTLQSRFNGTFQDARLRGDRIASRMGRTRLYAYNEKLRRWEMLGTFLGHMRYLNKWGEENIIKSDYSCLIRVIKTQETK
;
A
#
# COMPACT_ATOMS: atom_id res chain seq x y z
N MET A 1 -13.72 -20.04 -0.56
CA MET A 1 -12.28 -20.03 -0.26
C MET A 1 -11.98 -18.85 0.64
N SER A 2 -11.48 -19.08 1.86
CA SER A 2 -11.05 -18.00 2.77
C SER A 2 -9.89 -17.24 2.14
N LYS A 3 -9.96 -15.90 2.06
CA LYS A 3 -8.83 -15.08 1.60
C LYS A 3 -7.75 -15.10 2.68
N GLU A 4 -6.53 -15.46 2.29
CA GLU A 4 -5.36 -15.47 3.18
C GLU A 4 -5.14 -14.07 3.78
N LYS A 5 -4.88 -14.03 5.09
CA LYS A 5 -4.69 -12.78 5.85
C LYS A 5 -3.25 -12.64 6.30
N TYR A 6 -2.76 -11.42 6.27
CA TYR A 6 -1.40 -11.05 6.67
C TYR A 6 -1.44 -9.87 7.62
N ASN A 7 -0.38 -9.72 8.41
CA ASN A 7 -0.14 -8.52 9.21
C ASN A 7 0.55 -7.48 8.33
N PHE A 8 -0.08 -6.32 8.16
CA PHE A 8 0.39 -5.22 7.34
C PHE A 8 0.71 -3.98 8.17
N GLU A 9 1.65 -3.18 7.65
CA GLU A 9 1.90 -1.82 8.10
C GLU A 9 1.92 -0.85 6.93
N LEU A 10 1.30 0.30 7.13
CA LEU A 10 1.37 1.46 6.25
C LEU A 10 2.19 2.52 6.96
N ARG A 11 3.29 2.95 6.34
CA ARG A 11 4.22 3.95 6.90
C ARG A 11 4.34 5.14 5.95
N LEU A 12 4.49 6.35 6.48
CA LEU A 12 4.81 7.52 5.66
C LEU A 12 6.17 7.33 5.01
N SER A 13 6.28 7.72 3.74
CA SER A 13 7.50 7.50 2.98
C SER A 13 8.70 8.35 3.41
N TYR A 14 8.45 9.58 3.86
CA TYR A 14 9.51 10.54 4.19
C TYR A 14 10.02 10.39 5.62
N THR A 15 9.14 10.02 6.55
CA THR A 15 9.47 9.93 7.98
C THR A 15 9.47 8.50 8.51
N THR A 16 9.04 7.52 7.72
CA THR A 16 8.79 6.11 8.15
C THR A 16 7.81 5.96 9.32
N THR A 17 7.11 7.04 9.70
CA THR A 17 6.12 7.03 10.78
C THR A 17 5.00 6.05 10.47
N LEU A 18 4.70 5.16 11.42
CA LEU A 18 3.60 4.22 11.33
C LEU A 18 2.26 4.99 11.28
N GLN A 19 1.47 4.73 10.24
CA GLN A 19 0.13 5.32 10.07
C GLN A 19 -0.97 4.32 10.40
N SER A 20 -0.75 3.06 10.03
CA SER A 20 -1.72 2.00 10.29
C SER A 20 -1.03 0.65 10.39
N ARG A 21 -1.47 -0.17 11.33
CA ARG A 21 -1.14 -1.60 11.43
C ARG A 21 -2.46 -2.38 11.49
N PHE A 22 -2.59 -3.43 10.70
CA PHE A 22 -3.83 -4.23 10.65
C PHE A 22 -3.57 -5.66 10.14
N ASN A 23 -4.44 -6.58 10.54
CA ASN A 23 -4.52 -7.92 9.95
C ASN A 23 -5.61 -7.93 8.88
N GLY A 24 -5.27 -8.34 7.66
CA GLY A 24 -6.23 -8.30 6.55
C GLY A 24 -5.70 -8.92 5.27
N THR A 25 -6.42 -8.70 4.19
CA THR A 25 -6.05 -9.17 2.85
C THR A 25 -5.24 -8.11 2.10
N PHE A 26 -4.59 -8.49 0.99
CA PHE A 26 -3.94 -7.53 0.09
C PHE A 26 -4.92 -6.48 -0.47
N GLN A 27 -6.20 -6.82 -0.61
CA GLN A 27 -7.23 -5.87 -1.03
C GLN A 27 -7.47 -4.80 0.03
N ASP A 28 -7.51 -5.18 1.31
CA ASP A 28 -7.62 -4.23 2.42
C ASP A 28 -6.40 -3.31 2.48
N ALA A 29 -5.20 -3.87 2.26
CA ALA A 29 -3.96 -3.11 2.21
C ALA A 29 -3.93 -2.10 1.08
N ARG A 30 -4.43 -2.47 -0.11
CA ARG A 30 -4.57 -1.56 -1.25
C ARG A 30 -5.50 -0.40 -0.94
N LEU A 31 -6.72 -0.68 -0.46
CA LEU A 31 -7.72 0.36 -0.18
C LEU A 31 -7.24 1.33 0.91
N ARG A 32 -6.62 0.81 1.97
CA ARG A 32 -6.07 1.65 3.05
C ARG A 32 -4.85 2.45 2.58
N GLY A 33 -3.97 1.81 1.82
CA GLY A 33 -2.79 2.44 1.23
C GLY A 33 -3.14 3.63 0.36
N ASP A 34 -4.06 3.45 -0.59
CA ASP A 34 -4.55 4.49 -1.49
C ASP A 34 -5.19 5.66 -0.71
N ARG A 35 -5.97 5.35 0.33
CA ARG A 35 -6.61 6.37 1.17
C ARG A 35 -5.59 7.23 1.92
N ILE A 36 -4.57 6.61 2.50
CA ILE A 36 -3.52 7.34 3.25
C ILE A 36 -2.66 8.13 2.27
N ALA A 37 -2.25 7.51 1.16
CA ALA A 37 -1.41 8.17 0.16
C ALA A 37 -2.12 9.37 -0.47
N SER A 38 -3.43 9.29 -0.75
CA SER A 38 -4.21 10.43 -1.27
C SER A 38 -4.26 11.63 -0.31
N ARG A 39 -4.05 11.41 0.99
CA ARG A 39 -4.01 12.48 2.00
C ARG A 39 -2.60 12.97 2.29
N MET A 40 -1.62 12.07 2.23
CA MET A 40 -0.25 12.29 2.70
C MET A 40 0.80 12.31 1.57
N GLY A 41 0.36 12.23 0.32
CA GLY A 41 1.18 12.19 -0.88
C GLY A 41 1.83 10.83 -1.17
N ARG A 42 2.47 10.18 -0.18
CA ARG A 42 3.18 8.90 -0.40
C ARG A 42 3.20 7.99 0.83
N THR A 43 2.85 6.72 0.66
CA THR A 43 2.76 5.73 1.75
C THR A 43 3.41 4.41 1.34
N ARG A 44 4.26 3.82 2.18
CA ARG A 44 4.87 2.51 1.96
C ARG A 44 4.06 1.41 2.64
N LEU A 45 3.90 0.29 1.95
CA LEU A 45 3.29 -0.93 2.46
C LEU A 45 4.37 -1.90 2.91
N TYR A 46 4.17 -2.47 4.09
CA TYR A 46 4.97 -3.56 4.63
C TYR A 46 4.06 -4.72 5.02
N ALA A 47 4.56 -5.95 4.89
CA ALA A 47 3.97 -7.12 5.52
C ALA A 47 4.97 -7.79 6.47
N TYR A 48 4.46 -8.39 7.54
CA TYR A 48 5.30 -9.14 8.45
C TYR A 48 5.61 -10.53 7.88
N ASN A 49 6.89 -10.84 7.72
CA ASN A 49 7.37 -12.14 7.30
C ASN A 49 7.65 -12.99 8.55
N GLU A 50 6.79 -13.97 8.82
CA GLU A 50 6.91 -14.87 9.97
C GLU A 50 8.22 -15.69 9.95
N LYS A 51 8.66 -16.13 8.76
CA LYS A 51 9.89 -16.94 8.62
C LYS A 51 11.13 -16.12 8.98
N LEU A 52 11.18 -14.86 8.55
CA LEU A 52 12.31 -13.95 8.77
C LEU A 52 12.16 -13.09 10.02
N ARG A 53 11.03 -13.20 10.74
CA ARG A 53 10.67 -12.42 11.93
C ARG A 53 10.88 -10.91 11.76
N ARG A 54 10.56 -10.38 10.57
CA ARG A 54 10.77 -8.96 10.21
C ARG A 54 9.71 -8.43 9.27
N TRP A 55 9.58 -7.10 9.23
CA TRP A 55 8.74 -6.39 8.27
C TRP A 55 9.46 -6.24 6.93
N GLU A 56 8.78 -6.59 5.84
CA GLU A 56 9.30 -6.46 4.48
C GLU A 56 8.46 -5.47 3.68
N MET A 57 9.12 -4.53 3.00
CA MET A 57 8.43 -3.56 2.16
C MET A 57 7.91 -4.26 0.90
N LEU A 58 6.62 -4.16 0.66
CA LEU A 58 5.96 -4.76 -0.51
C LEU A 58 5.75 -3.78 -1.65
N GLY A 59 5.66 -2.48 -1.34
CA GLY A 59 5.45 -1.46 -2.35
C GLY A 59 5.18 -0.08 -1.78
N THR A 60 4.91 0.86 -2.67
CA THR A 60 4.59 2.25 -2.34
C THR A 60 3.32 2.68 -3.05
N PHE A 61 2.42 3.31 -2.30
CA PHE A 61 1.24 4.00 -2.79
C PHE A 61 1.57 5.48 -2.98
N LEU A 62 1.21 6.00 -4.15
CA LEU A 62 1.29 7.42 -4.48
C LEU A 62 -0.12 7.99 -4.46
N GLY A 63 -0.29 9.10 -3.74
CA GLY A 63 -1.58 9.78 -3.64
C GLY A 63 -2.03 10.30 -5.00
N HIS A 64 -3.34 10.32 -5.21
CA HIS A 64 -3.90 11.02 -6.35
C HIS A 64 -3.90 12.53 -6.07
N MET A 65 -3.48 13.33 -7.04
CA MET A 65 -3.67 14.77 -6.97
C MET A 65 -5.14 15.07 -7.32
N ARG A 66 -5.86 15.64 -6.35
CA ARG A 66 -7.18 16.22 -6.59
C ARG A 66 -7.00 17.70 -6.88
N TYR A 67 -7.55 18.17 -7.99
CA TYR A 67 -7.58 19.60 -8.30
C TYR A 67 -9.00 20.01 -8.67
N LEU A 68 -9.38 21.23 -8.29
CA LEU A 68 -10.56 21.89 -8.82
C LEU A 68 -10.16 22.55 -10.12
N ASN A 69 -10.86 22.25 -11.21
CA ASN A 69 -10.65 22.99 -12.45
C ASN A 69 -11.28 24.38 -12.34
N LYS A 70 -11.03 25.24 -13.35
CA LYS A 70 -11.56 26.61 -13.38
C LYS A 70 -13.10 26.70 -13.41
N TRP A 71 -13.79 25.57 -13.59
CA TRP A 71 -15.24 25.46 -13.60
C TRP A 71 -15.80 24.88 -12.29
N GLY A 72 -14.95 24.64 -11.28
CA GLY A 72 -15.35 24.10 -9.98
C GLY A 72 -15.54 22.58 -9.96
N GLU A 73 -15.16 21.86 -11.02
CA GLU A 73 -15.27 20.41 -11.06
C GLU A 73 -14.02 19.76 -10.45
N GLU A 74 -14.25 18.77 -9.58
CA GLU A 74 -13.18 18.00 -8.95
C GLU A 74 -12.62 16.97 -9.94
N ASN A 75 -11.32 17.06 -10.23
CA ASN A 75 -10.60 16.17 -11.12
C ASN A 75 -9.52 15.40 -10.37
N ILE A 76 -9.33 14.12 -10.71
CA ILE A 76 -8.38 13.22 -10.06
C ILE A 76 -7.28 12.84 -11.05
N ILE A 77 -6.06 13.30 -10.81
CA ILE A 77 -4.86 12.78 -11.47
C ILE A 77 -4.42 11.54 -10.67
N LYS A 78 -4.65 10.36 -11.25
CA LYS A 78 -4.16 9.10 -10.67
C LYS A 78 -2.65 9.02 -10.90
N SER A 79 -1.89 8.99 -9.82
CA SER A 79 -0.45 8.73 -9.89
C SER A 79 -0.26 7.22 -10.11
N ASP A 80 0.50 6.84 -11.14
CA ASP A 80 0.62 5.46 -11.58
C ASP A 80 1.12 4.54 -10.45
N TYR A 81 0.48 3.38 -10.31
CA TYR A 81 0.78 2.32 -9.35
C TYR A 81 2.09 1.59 -9.71
N SER A 82 3.21 2.29 -9.80
CA SER A 82 4.51 1.65 -9.96
C SER A 82 4.92 1.03 -8.61
N CYS A 83 5.29 -0.26 -8.61
CA CYS A 83 6.01 -0.98 -7.53
C CYS A 83 5.21 -1.89 -6.56
N LEU A 84 4.01 -2.40 -6.90
CA LEU A 84 3.55 -3.64 -6.23
C LEU A 84 4.40 -4.79 -6.77
N ILE A 85 5.55 -5.06 -6.12
CA ILE A 85 6.41 -6.17 -6.49
C ILE A 85 5.57 -7.44 -6.38
N ARG A 86 5.45 -8.17 -7.50
CA ARG A 86 4.91 -9.53 -7.52
C ARG A 86 5.66 -10.31 -6.45
N VAL A 87 4.98 -10.65 -5.35
CA VAL A 87 5.45 -11.73 -4.48
C VAL A 87 5.37 -12.98 -5.34
N ILE A 88 6.48 -13.28 -6.01
CA ILE A 88 6.65 -14.51 -6.78
C ILE A 88 6.55 -15.61 -5.74
N LYS A 89 5.45 -16.35 -5.82
CA LYS A 89 5.29 -17.62 -5.13
C LYS A 89 6.44 -18.50 -5.63
N THR A 90 7.53 -18.60 -4.89
CA THR A 90 8.54 -19.63 -5.12
C THR A 90 7.79 -20.95 -4.96
N GLN A 91 7.36 -21.53 -6.08
CA GLN A 91 7.03 -22.94 -6.14
C GLN A 91 8.33 -23.66 -5.83
N GLU A 92 8.45 -24.15 -4.60
CA GLU A 92 9.36 -25.24 -4.27
C GLU A 92 9.07 -26.36 -5.27
N THR A 93 9.95 -26.49 -6.25
CA THR A 93 9.98 -27.67 -7.10
C THR A 93 10.76 -28.70 -6.31
N LYS A 94 10.08 -29.80 -5.99
CA LYS A 94 10.59 -30.99 -5.29
C LYS A 94 11.82 -31.58 -5.96
#